data_AF-A0A538NKY5-F1
#
_entry.id   AF-A0A538NKY5-F1
#
_cell.length_a   1.000
_cell.length_b   1.000
_cell.length_c   1.000
_cell.angle_alpha   90.00
_cell.angle_beta   90.00
_cell.angle_gamma   90.00
#
_symmetry.space_group_name_H-M   'P 1'
#
loop_
_entity.id
_entity.type
_entity.pdbx_description
1 polymer ?
#
loop_
_entity_poly.entity_id
_entity_poly.type
_entity_poly.pdbx_seq_one_letter_code
_entity_poly.pdbx_strand_id
1 'polypeptide(L)'
;ANAARLCAQRKTVVSYGFSENADYRGADIELRDFASVFCVYLRGQQLGEAVLNVPGRHNVHNAIGVIALANELGIPFEKIAASLRKFEHARRRFEIKYSSDRFLLVDDYAHHPTEISATLRTARSTRRKRVLTMFQPHRFSRTKALCHEFGCAFDDADRIVVTDVYAASEASIPGISGQTIADEIVRHGHRGVSYQPRLDWVHRDVGNMLSSGDLVLSLGAGNIHEQLSILAADLVIAEKLKTIVGEEGDVRLYEPLSKHTTLRVGGPAQFWVEPRNETALSELIRFCRDESLPLFVIGRGSNLLVRDGGIRGVVVRPCGGDFDRIDVDDNEITAGVGAKLKEVAYAGKASGIGGLEWMEGIPGAVGGGLRMNAGAMGAQTFENIVRLRYLDVKGNPHTKSRDELDVRYRNFPLLERNFAVSATFRGHAAPREQIEERLRESQEKRRTSQPIAKSAGCIFKNTDSIPAGKLVDELGLKNSCVGKARVSQVHGNFIVNDGGATAADMLELIAKIKATARAQRGIELETEVQIVGEPA
;
A
#
# COMPACT_ATOMS: atom_id res chain seq x y z
N ALA A 1 -6.76 -47.36 -4.99
CA ALA A 1 -6.58 -48.66 -4.29
C ALA A 1 -7.20 -48.66 -2.89
N ASN A 2 -6.86 -47.71 -2.00
CA ASN A 2 -7.32 -47.75 -0.59
C ASN A 2 -8.83 -47.49 -0.40
N ALA A 3 -9.43 -46.56 -1.13
CA ALA A 3 -10.87 -46.25 -1.01
C ALA A 3 -11.77 -47.41 -1.45
N ALA A 4 -11.50 -48.03 -2.62
CA ALA A 4 -12.26 -49.18 -3.12
C ALA A 4 -12.22 -50.37 -2.14
N ARG A 5 -11.06 -50.64 -1.52
CA ARG A 5 -10.91 -51.68 -0.48
C ARG A 5 -11.76 -51.37 0.77
N LEU A 6 -11.85 -50.09 1.15
CA LEU A 6 -12.65 -49.63 2.29
C LEU A 6 -14.16 -49.72 2.01
N CYS A 7 -14.58 -49.41 0.78
CA CYS A 7 -15.97 -49.51 0.34
C CYS A 7 -16.43 -50.97 0.23
N ALA A 8 -15.55 -51.90 -0.20
CA ALA A 8 -15.90 -53.32 -0.37
C ALA A 8 -16.37 -54.00 0.93
N GLN A 9 -16.03 -53.44 2.10
CA GLN A 9 -16.43 -53.96 3.41
C GLN A 9 -17.77 -53.39 3.91
N ARG A 10 -18.41 -52.47 3.18
CA ARG A 10 -19.64 -51.78 3.61
C ARG A 10 -20.72 -51.87 2.53
N LYS A 11 -21.85 -52.53 2.84
CA LYS A 11 -22.95 -52.79 1.90
C LYS A 11 -23.67 -51.55 1.35
N THR A 12 -23.45 -50.37 1.92
CA THR A 12 -24.14 -49.12 1.59
C THR A 12 -23.20 -48.06 1.00
N VAL A 13 -22.04 -48.46 0.48
CA VAL A 13 -21.03 -47.54 -0.03
C VAL A 13 -20.76 -47.82 -1.50
N VAL A 14 -20.67 -46.74 -2.27
CA VAL A 14 -20.38 -46.74 -3.69
C VAL A 14 -19.03 -46.05 -3.89
N SER A 15 -18.13 -46.67 -4.64
CA SER A 15 -16.82 -46.10 -4.97
C SER A 15 -16.85 -45.41 -6.33
N TYR A 16 -16.10 -44.31 -6.47
CA TYR A 16 -15.97 -43.61 -7.75
C TYR A 16 -14.53 -43.21 -8.05
N GLY A 17 -14.17 -43.07 -9.32
CA GLY A 17 -12.88 -42.56 -9.76
C GLY A 17 -12.43 -43.10 -11.12
N PHE A 18 -11.11 -43.16 -11.34
CA PHE A 18 -10.51 -43.66 -12.60
C PHE A 18 -10.02 -45.10 -12.53
N SER A 19 -10.08 -45.72 -11.35
CA SER A 19 -9.63 -47.09 -11.15
C SER A 19 -10.59 -48.08 -11.80
N GLU A 20 -10.08 -49.18 -12.34
CA GLU A 20 -10.94 -50.25 -12.88
C GLU A 20 -11.82 -50.92 -11.81
N ASN A 21 -11.38 -50.86 -10.55
CA ASN A 21 -12.07 -51.42 -9.39
C ASN A 21 -13.07 -50.44 -8.74
N ALA A 22 -13.37 -49.30 -9.36
CA ALA A 22 -14.39 -48.37 -8.86
C ALA A 22 -15.78 -48.79 -9.37
N ASP A 23 -16.83 -48.64 -8.53
CA ASP A 23 -18.21 -48.89 -8.95
C ASP A 23 -18.60 -47.93 -10.07
N TYR A 24 -18.33 -46.64 -9.90
CA TYR A 24 -18.44 -45.63 -10.94
C TYR A 24 -17.06 -45.26 -11.48
N ARG A 25 -16.78 -45.66 -12.72
CA ARG A 25 -15.50 -45.41 -13.39
C ARG A 25 -15.67 -44.39 -14.50
N GLY A 26 -14.80 -43.38 -14.51
CA GLY A 26 -14.57 -42.55 -15.71
C GLY A 26 -13.41 -43.10 -16.54
N ALA A 27 -13.59 -43.18 -17.86
CA ALA A 27 -12.56 -43.59 -18.82
C ALA A 27 -12.62 -42.71 -20.07
N ASP A 28 -11.67 -42.91 -20.99
CA ASP A 28 -11.62 -42.28 -22.32
C ASP A 28 -11.77 -40.75 -22.26
N ILE A 29 -10.95 -40.14 -21.39
CA ILE A 29 -11.00 -38.71 -21.12
C ILE A 29 -10.28 -37.96 -22.23
N GLU A 30 -11.04 -37.18 -23.00
CA GLU A 30 -10.54 -36.30 -24.04
C GLU A 30 -10.82 -34.83 -23.69
N LEU A 31 -9.90 -33.95 -24.07
CA LEU A 31 -10.09 -32.50 -23.99
C LEU A 31 -10.47 -31.99 -25.39
N ARG A 32 -11.66 -31.39 -25.51
CA ARG A 32 -12.17 -30.78 -26.75
C ARG A 32 -12.67 -29.38 -26.44
N ASP A 33 -12.09 -28.34 -27.06
CA ASP A 33 -12.52 -26.94 -26.95
C ASP A 33 -12.79 -26.47 -25.50
N PHE A 34 -11.82 -26.65 -24.60
CA PHE A 34 -11.94 -26.36 -23.15
C PHE A 34 -12.97 -27.21 -22.38
N ALA A 35 -13.64 -28.17 -23.02
CA ALA A 35 -14.49 -29.16 -22.36
C ALA A 35 -13.75 -30.50 -22.15
N SER A 36 -14.14 -31.23 -21.10
CA SER A 36 -13.73 -32.62 -20.87
C SER A 36 -14.85 -33.56 -21.32
N VAL A 37 -14.56 -34.43 -22.28
CA VAL A 37 -15.45 -35.51 -22.75
C VAL A 37 -14.94 -36.82 -22.16
N PHE A 38 -15.82 -37.63 -21.58
CA PHE A 38 -15.42 -38.90 -20.94
C PHE A 38 -16.57 -39.90 -20.90
N CYS A 39 -16.23 -41.19 -20.93
CA CYS A 39 -17.18 -42.28 -20.76
C CYS A 39 -17.34 -42.65 -19.29
N VAL A 40 -18.57 -42.97 -18.88
CA VAL A 40 -18.91 -43.35 -17.51
C VAL A 40 -19.42 -44.77 -17.49
N TYR A 41 -18.87 -45.58 -16.58
CA TYR A 41 -19.21 -46.98 -16.38
C TYR A 41 -19.71 -47.21 -14.96
N LEU A 42 -20.76 -48.02 -14.82
CA LEU A 42 -21.24 -48.55 -13.56
C LEU A 42 -20.96 -50.06 -13.50
N ARG A 43 -20.08 -50.49 -12.60
CA ARG A 43 -19.68 -51.91 -12.41
C ARG A 43 -19.33 -52.61 -13.73
N GLY A 44 -18.61 -51.89 -14.59
CA GLY A 44 -18.17 -52.37 -15.91
C GLY A 44 -19.18 -52.18 -17.04
N GLN A 45 -20.44 -51.84 -16.77
CA GLN A 45 -21.42 -51.51 -17.80
C GLN A 45 -21.36 -50.02 -18.15
N GLN A 46 -21.25 -49.69 -19.43
CA GLN A 46 -21.24 -48.29 -19.88
C GLN A 46 -22.62 -47.66 -19.66
N LEU A 47 -22.65 -46.55 -18.92
CA LEU A 47 -23.84 -45.70 -18.76
C LEU A 47 -23.99 -44.74 -19.95
N GLY A 48 -22.86 -44.19 -20.42
CA GLY A 48 -22.81 -43.33 -21.60
C GLY A 48 -21.66 -42.33 -21.56
N GLU A 49 -21.68 -41.39 -22.49
CA GLU A 49 -20.72 -40.28 -22.57
C GLU A 49 -21.23 -39.06 -21.79
N ALA A 50 -20.35 -38.41 -21.04
CA ALA A 50 -20.60 -37.14 -20.38
C ALA A 50 -19.68 -36.07 -20.94
N VAL A 51 -20.21 -34.85 -21.07
CA VAL A 51 -19.46 -33.66 -21.44
C VAL A 51 -19.53 -32.67 -20.30
N LEU A 52 -18.37 -32.22 -19.83
CA LEU A 52 -18.24 -31.16 -18.83
C LEU A 52 -17.54 -29.97 -19.48
N ASN A 53 -18.16 -28.78 -19.51
CA ASN A 53 -17.57 -27.58 -20.12
C ASN A 53 -16.45 -26.95 -19.27
N VAL A 54 -15.76 -27.77 -18.48
CA VAL A 54 -14.63 -27.39 -17.64
C VAL A 54 -13.51 -28.38 -17.91
N PRO A 55 -12.28 -27.92 -18.21
CA PRO A 55 -11.18 -28.80 -18.54
C PRO A 55 -10.58 -29.42 -17.26
N GLY A 56 -9.97 -30.59 -17.41
CA GLY A 56 -9.04 -31.14 -16.43
C GLY A 56 -9.54 -32.39 -15.70
N ARG A 57 -8.60 -33.31 -15.48
CA ARG A 57 -8.88 -34.64 -14.92
C ARG A 57 -9.49 -34.61 -13.51
N HIS A 58 -9.16 -33.62 -12.69
CA HIS A 58 -9.78 -33.47 -11.37
C HIS A 58 -11.26 -33.07 -11.45
N ASN A 59 -11.63 -32.24 -12.43
CA ASN A 59 -13.02 -31.87 -12.68
C ASN A 59 -13.84 -33.07 -13.18
N VAL A 60 -13.25 -33.90 -14.04
CA VAL A 60 -13.84 -35.18 -14.41
C VAL A 60 -14.04 -36.07 -13.19
N HIS A 61 -13.05 -36.17 -12.29
CA HIS A 61 -13.17 -36.96 -11.06
C HIS A 61 -14.36 -36.51 -10.19
N ASN A 62 -14.52 -35.20 -10.02
CA ASN A 62 -15.65 -34.62 -9.29
C ASN A 62 -16.99 -34.90 -10.00
N ALA A 63 -17.02 -34.75 -11.32
CA ALA A 63 -18.20 -35.04 -12.11
C ALA A 63 -18.65 -36.50 -11.97
N ILE A 64 -17.73 -37.47 -11.95
CA ILE A 64 -18.06 -38.88 -11.69
C ILE A 64 -18.70 -39.05 -10.31
N GLY A 65 -18.20 -38.35 -9.29
CA GLY A 65 -18.82 -38.36 -7.95
C GLY A 65 -20.24 -37.82 -7.94
N VAL A 66 -20.49 -36.73 -8.68
CA VAL A 66 -21.84 -36.16 -8.87
C VAL A 66 -22.75 -37.12 -9.64
N ILE A 67 -22.24 -37.76 -10.69
CA ILE A 67 -22.98 -38.76 -11.48
C ILE A 67 -23.35 -39.94 -10.61
N ALA A 68 -22.41 -40.45 -9.82
CA ALA A 68 -22.66 -41.56 -8.89
C ALA A 68 -23.79 -41.20 -7.92
N LEU A 69 -23.70 -40.04 -7.25
CA LEU A 69 -24.74 -39.59 -6.33
C LEU A 69 -26.11 -39.43 -7.01
N ALA A 70 -26.16 -38.74 -8.15
CA ALA A 70 -27.42 -38.49 -8.86
C ALA A 70 -28.07 -39.78 -9.38
N ASN A 71 -27.26 -40.72 -9.86
CA ASN A 71 -27.75 -42.01 -10.34
C ASN A 71 -28.28 -42.88 -9.19
N GLU A 72 -27.59 -42.90 -8.03
CA GLU A 72 -28.07 -43.59 -6.82
C GLU A 72 -29.36 -42.97 -6.26
N LEU A 73 -29.61 -41.68 -6.52
CA LEU A 73 -30.89 -41.01 -6.23
C LEU A 73 -31.99 -41.31 -7.27
N GLY A 74 -31.73 -42.15 -8.26
CA GLY A 74 -32.70 -42.57 -9.28
C GLY A 74 -32.88 -41.58 -10.44
N ILE A 75 -31.94 -40.63 -10.63
CA ILE A 75 -32.00 -39.70 -11.76
C ILE A 75 -31.43 -40.40 -13.01
N PRO A 76 -32.15 -40.43 -14.15
CA PRO A 76 -31.66 -41.02 -15.39
C PRO A 76 -30.36 -40.38 -15.89
N PHE A 77 -29.42 -41.19 -16.38
CA PHE A 77 -28.09 -40.75 -16.82
C PHE A 77 -28.15 -39.63 -17.86
N GLU A 78 -29.09 -39.68 -18.79
CA GLU A 78 -29.27 -38.68 -19.85
C GLU A 78 -29.57 -37.30 -19.28
N LYS A 79 -30.36 -37.22 -18.18
CA LYS A 79 -30.64 -35.96 -17.49
C LYS A 79 -29.42 -35.45 -16.74
N ILE A 80 -28.63 -36.34 -16.15
CA ILE A 80 -27.38 -36.00 -15.46
C ILE A 80 -26.38 -35.43 -16.47
N ALA A 81 -26.14 -36.14 -17.58
CA ALA A 81 -25.22 -35.74 -18.64
C ALA A 81 -25.65 -34.40 -19.28
N ALA A 82 -26.94 -34.22 -19.57
CA ALA A 82 -27.47 -32.95 -20.07
C ALA A 82 -27.28 -31.79 -19.09
N SER A 83 -27.36 -32.05 -17.78
CA SER A 83 -27.15 -31.04 -16.74
C SER A 83 -25.67 -30.69 -16.57
N LEU A 84 -24.78 -31.68 -16.59
CA LEU A 84 -23.32 -31.48 -16.58
C LEU A 84 -22.84 -30.66 -17.78
N ARG A 85 -23.45 -30.86 -18.96
CA ARG A 85 -23.13 -30.05 -20.15
C ARG A 85 -23.52 -28.57 -20.01
N LYS A 86 -24.49 -28.23 -19.15
CA LYS A 86 -24.86 -26.83 -18.87
C LYS A 86 -23.98 -26.20 -17.79
N PHE A 87 -23.13 -26.99 -17.14
CA PHE A 87 -22.23 -26.48 -16.12
C PHE A 87 -21.09 -25.74 -16.80
N GLU A 88 -21.20 -24.41 -16.83
CA GLU A 88 -20.22 -23.56 -17.48
C GLU A 88 -18.99 -23.36 -16.60
N HIS A 89 -19.14 -23.03 -15.32
CA HIS A 89 -18.04 -22.84 -14.37
C HIS A 89 -18.51 -23.04 -12.92
N ALA A 90 -17.61 -23.51 -12.07
CA ALA A 90 -17.74 -23.30 -10.63
C ALA A 90 -17.26 -21.88 -10.33
N ARG A 91 -18.12 -21.05 -9.71
CA ARG A 91 -17.67 -19.76 -9.17
C ARG A 91 -16.45 -19.99 -8.28
N ARG A 92 -15.46 -19.10 -8.38
CA ARG A 92 -14.22 -19.19 -7.60
C ARG A 92 -13.41 -20.47 -7.89
N ARG A 93 -13.41 -21.01 -9.11
CA ARG A 93 -12.44 -22.05 -9.52
C ARG A 93 -11.58 -21.49 -10.64
N PHE A 94 -10.35 -21.13 -10.28
CA PHE A 94 -9.39 -20.42 -11.11
C PHE A 94 -10.01 -19.25 -11.88
N GLU A 95 -10.87 -18.49 -11.22
CA GLU A 95 -11.66 -17.43 -11.83
C GLU A 95 -10.82 -16.16 -11.98
N ILE A 96 -10.61 -15.70 -13.21
CA ILE A 96 -9.87 -14.46 -13.47
C ILE A 96 -10.73 -13.26 -13.04
N LYS A 97 -10.27 -12.51 -12.05
CA LYS A 97 -10.93 -11.27 -11.56
C LYS A 97 -10.39 -10.01 -12.23
N TYR A 98 -9.14 -10.05 -12.67
CA TYR A 98 -8.49 -8.94 -13.36
C TYR A 98 -7.35 -9.46 -14.23
N SER A 99 -7.16 -8.87 -15.41
CA SER A 99 -6.06 -9.18 -16.30
C SER A 99 -5.58 -7.93 -17.04
N SER A 100 -4.28 -7.68 -16.98
CA SER A 100 -3.55 -6.77 -17.86
C SER A 100 -2.22 -7.41 -18.27
N ASP A 101 -1.46 -6.71 -19.11
CA ASP A 101 -0.10 -7.12 -19.46
C ASP A 101 0.78 -7.24 -18.20
N ARG A 102 0.58 -6.34 -17.24
CA ARG A 102 1.36 -6.26 -16.00
C ARG A 102 0.88 -7.22 -14.92
N PHE A 103 -0.41 -7.50 -14.80
CA PHE A 103 -0.94 -8.22 -13.64
C PHE A 103 -2.04 -9.22 -14.02
N LEU A 104 -2.12 -10.32 -13.27
CA LEU A 104 -3.21 -11.29 -13.36
C LEU A 104 -3.71 -11.61 -11.95
N LEU A 105 -4.98 -11.35 -11.67
CA LEU A 105 -5.61 -11.72 -10.39
C LEU A 105 -6.60 -12.85 -10.62
N VAL A 106 -6.45 -13.92 -9.84
CA VAL A 106 -7.26 -15.14 -9.93
C VAL A 106 -7.79 -15.51 -8.54
N ASP A 107 -9.07 -15.86 -8.46
CA ASP A 107 -9.70 -16.40 -7.25
C ASP A 107 -9.94 -17.90 -7.38
N ASP A 108 -9.54 -18.67 -6.38
CA ASP A 108 -9.78 -20.11 -6.30
C ASP A 108 -10.23 -20.54 -4.90
N TYR A 109 -11.25 -21.39 -4.85
CA TYR A 109 -11.80 -22.02 -3.67
C TYR A 109 -10.93 -23.23 -3.25
N ALA A 110 -9.62 -23.07 -3.19
CA ALA A 110 -8.71 -24.05 -2.63
C ALA A 110 -8.45 -23.71 -1.17
N HIS A 111 -8.74 -24.66 -0.29
CA HIS A 111 -8.56 -24.45 1.15
C HIS A 111 -8.01 -25.69 1.87
N HIS A 112 -7.92 -26.81 1.16
CA HIS A 112 -7.17 -27.99 1.58
C HIS A 112 -5.74 -27.97 1.01
N PRO A 113 -4.70 -28.43 1.74
CA PRO A 113 -3.31 -28.45 1.26
C PRO A 113 -3.13 -28.99 -0.16
N THR A 114 -3.74 -30.14 -0.47
CA THR A 114 -3.68 -30.75 -1.81
C THR A 114 -4.29 -29.89 -2.92
N GLU A 115 -5.39 -29.18 -2.62
CA GLU A 115 -6.02 -28.26 -3.59
C GLU A 115 -5.13 -27.04 -3.81
N ILE A 116 -4.58 -26.48 -2.73
CA ILE A 116 -3.69 -25.32 -2.76
C ILE A 116 -2.48 -25.61 -3.64
N SER A 117 -1.79 -26.74 -3.42
CA SER A 117 -0.64 -27.12 -4.23
C SER A 117 -1.00 -27.33 -5.71
N ALA A 118 -2.15 -27.93 -6.00
CA ALA A 118 -2.60 -28.12 -7.38
C ALA A 118 -2.88 -26.77 -8.09
N THR A 119 -3.53 -25.84 -7.39
CA THR A 119 -3.83 -24.50 -7.90
C THR A 119 -2.54 -23.69 -8.10
N LEU A 120 -1.59 -23.74 -7.16
CA LEU A 120 -0.31 -23.03 -7.28
C LEU A 120 0.57 -23.57 -8.41
N ARG A 121 0.64 -24.89 -8.62
CA ARG A 121 1.32 -25.47 -9.79
C ARG A 121 0.73 -24.97 -11.11
N THR A 122 -0.60 -24.85 -11.15
CA THR A 122 -1.30 -24.32 -12.32
C THR A 122 -0.93 -22.84 -12.52
N ALA A 123 -0.93 -22.04 -11.46
CA ALA A 123 -0.48 -20.65 -11.51
C ALA A 123 0.97 -20.51 -11.96
N ARG A 124 1.88 -21.39 -11.52
CA ARG A 124 3.29 -21.41 -11.98
C ARG A 124 3.47 -21.79 -13.44
N SER A 125 2.57 -22.59 -13.99
CA SER A 125 2.59 -22.90 -15.43
C SER A 125 2.20 -21.71 -16.31
N THR A 126 1.55 -20.68 -15.71
CA THR A 126 1.38 -19.40 -16.39
C THR A 126 2.75 -18.72 -16.49
N ARG A 127 3.10 -18.15 -17.65
CA ARG A 127 4.41 -17.50 -17.88
C ARG A 127 4.60 -16.18 -17.11
N ARG A 128 3.98 -16.05 -15.94
CA ARG A 128 4.06 -14.90 -15.03
C ARG A 128 5.35 -15.02 -14.21
N LYS A 129 5.93 -13.88 -13.83
CA LYS A 129 7.25 -13.81 -13.18
C LYS A 129 7.20 -14.31 -11.75
N ARG A 130 6.13 -13.96 -11.02
CA ARG A 130 5.93 -14.32 -9.62
C ARG A 130 4.49 -14.70 -9.33
N VAL A 131 4.29 -15.55 -8.33
CA VAL A 131 2.98 -15.95 -7.79
C VAL A 131 2.87 -15.44 -6.35
N LEU A 132 1.99 -14.48 -6.13
CA LEU A 132 1.65 -13.91 -4.84
C LEU A 132 0.33 -14.53 -4.39
N THR A 133 0.25 -14.99 -3.15
CA THR A 133 -0.93 -15.68 -2.63
C THR A 133 -1.48 -14.97 -1.41
N MET A 134 -2.78 -14.66 -1.40
CA MET A 134 -3.52 -14.35 -0.17
C MET A 134 -4.34 -15.57 0.22
N PHE A 135 -4.14 -16.06 1.44
CA PHE A 135 -4.77 -17.30 1.90
C PHE A 135 -5.56 -17.09 3.19
N GLN A 136 -6.83 -17.47 3.15
CA GLN A 136 -7.68 -17.52 4.34
C GLN A 136 -7.97 -18.98 4.73
N PRO A 137 -7.42 -19.46 5.86
CA PRO A 137 -7.70 -20.79 6.36
C PRO A 137 -9.19 -20.95 6.65
N HIS A 138 -9.73 -22.13 6.39
CA HIS A 138 -11.14 -22.44 6.65
C HIS A 138 -11.27 -23.48 7.76
N ARG A 139 -11.89 -23.06 8.87
CA ARG A 139 -12.14 -23.81 10.13
C ARG A 139 -10.90 -24.04 11.00
N PHE A 140 -11.07 -23.91 12.31
CA PHE A 140 -10.01 -24.13 13.30
C PHE A 140 -9.65 -25.61 13.40
N SER A 141 -10.67 -26.48 13.37
CA SER A 141 -10.50 -27.94 13.41
C SER A 141 -9.58 -28.44 12.29
N ARG A 142 -9.78 -27.95 11.07
CA ARG A 142 -8.96 -28.28 9.90
C ARG A 142 -7.56 -27.69 9.99
N THR A 143 -7.46 -26.42 10.36
CA THR A 143 -6.17 -25.74 10.56
C THR A 143 -5.29 -26.52 11.52
N LYS A 144 -5.86 -27.01 12.62
CA LYS A 144 -5.17 -27.88 13.58
C LYS A 144 -4.81 -29.25 13.00
N ALA A 145 -5.76 -29.92 12.36
CA ALA A 145 -5.60 -31.29 11.89
C ALA A 145 -4.59 -31.42 10.75
N LEU A 146 -4.49 -30.41 9.88
CA LEU A 146 -3.66 -30.41 8.68
C LEU A 146 -2.49 -29.43 8.75
N CYS A 147 -2.12 -29.00 9.96
CA CYS A 147 -1.12 -27.95 10.16
C CYS A 147 0.17 -28.28 9.40
N HIS A 148 0.72 -29.49 9.62
CA HIS A 148 1.95 -29.93 8.97
C HIS A 148 1.86 -29.98 7.44
N GLU A 149 0.73 -30.43 6.91
CA GLU A 149 0.49 -30.51 5.48
C GLU A 149 0.40 -29.13 4.81
N PHE A 150 -0.02 -28.08 5.54
CA PHE A 150 0.05 -26.71 5.02
C PHE A 150 1.50 -26.23 4.82
N GLY A 151 2.47 -26.77 5.55
CA GLY A 151 3.88 -26.34 5.47
C GLY A 151 4.46 -26.39 4.07
N CYS A 152 4.22 -27.48 3.33
CA CYS A 152 4.68 -27.67 1.94
C CYS A 152 3.62 -27.30 0.90
N ALA A 153 2.40 -26.91 1.32
CA ALA A 153 1.31 -26.69 0.38
C ALA A 153 1.57 -25.52 -0.58
N PHE A 154 2.45 -24.58 -0.16
CA PHE A 154 2.70 -23.31 -0.82
C PHE A 154 4.07 -23.20 -1.51
N ASP A 155 4.80 -24.30 -1.71
CA ASP A 155 6.16 -24.30 -2.29
C ASP A 155 6.24 -23.61 -3.67
N ASP A 156 5.14 -23.63 -4.41
CA ASP A 156 5.00 -23.00 -5.72
C ASP A 156 4.60 -21.51 -5.65
N ALA A 157 4.43 -20.90 -4.47
CA ALA A 157 4.26 -19.45 -4.30
C ALA A 157 5.62 -18.75 -4.12
N ASP A 158 5.72 -17.47 -4.49
CA ASP A 158 6.88 -16.63 -4.12
C ASP A 158 6.63 -15.85 -2.83
N ARG A 159 5.38 -15.41 -2.65
CA ARG A 159 4.92 -14.62 -1.50
C ARG A 159 3.56 -15.11 -1.05
N ILE A 160 3.37 -15.15 0.27
CA ILE A 160 2.15 -15.66 0.88
C ILE A 160 1.74 -14.71 2.00
N VAL A 161 0.51 -14.20 1.97
CA VAL A 161 -0.11 -13.48 3.08
C VAL A 161 -1.19 -14.39 3.65
N VAL A 162 -0.95 -14.92 4.84
CA VAL A 162 -1.91 -15.77 5.56
C VAL A 162 -2.75 -14.89 6.46
N THR A 163 -4.07 -15.00 6.34
CA THR A 163 -5.03 -14.27 7.18
C THR A 163 -5.45 -15.11 8.38
N ASP A 164 -6.21 -14.55 9.32
CA ASP A 164 -6.78 -15.37 10.38
C ASP A 164 -7.87 -16.34 9.89
N VAL A 165 -8.17 -17.35 10.70
CA VAL A 165 -9.04 -18.47 10.34
C VAL A 165 -10.48 -17.99 10.17
N TYR A 166 -11.07 -18.27 9.00
CA TYR A 166 -12.50 -18.17 8.82
C TYR A 166 -13.19 -19.32 9.57
N ALA A 167 -13.83 -18.99 10.70
CA ALA A 167 -14.35 -19.96 11.66
C ALA A 167 -15.44 -20.88 11.09
N ALA A 168 -16.25 -20.38 10.15
CA ALA A 168 -17.42 -21.10 9.61
C ALA A 168 -18.30 -21.73 10.71
N SER A 169 -18.62 -20.92 11.74
CA SER A 169 -19.42 -21.29 12.92
C SER A 169 -18.73 -22.24 13.92
N GLU A 170 -17.41 -22.46 13.83
CA GLU A 170 -16.64 -23.14 14.87
C GLU A 170 -16.23 -22.19 16.00
N ALA A 171 -16.17 -22.72 17.23
CA ALA A 171 -15.49 -22.03 18.31
C ALA A 171 -13.97 -22.00 18.04
N SER A 172 -13.32 -20.89 18.38
CA SER A 172 -11.86 -20.78 18.31
C SER A 172 -11.20 -21.86 19.16
N ILE A 173 -10.14 -22.48 18.64
CA ILE A 173 -9.32 -23.42 19.38
C ILE A 173 -8.09 -22.67 19.93
N PRO A 174 -7.84 -22.68 21.25
CA PRO A 174 -6.67 -22.01 21.81
C PRO A 174 -5.36 -22.42 21.13
N GLY A 175 -4.55 -21.43 20.75
CA GLY A 175 -3.26 -21.64 20.07
C GLY A 175 -3.35 -21.94 18.57
N ILE A 176 -4.55 -21.99 17.99
CA ILE A 176 -4.76 -22.21 16.55
C ILE A 176 -5.24 -20.92 15.90
N SER A 177 -4.46 -20.41 14.96
CA SER A 177 -4.80 -19.23 14.15
C SER A 177 -4.15 -19.34 12.77
N GLY A 178 -4.34 -18.32 11.93
CA GLY A 178 -3.57 -18.21 10.69
C GLY A 178 -2.06 -18.15 10.90
N GLN A 179 -1.59 -17.60 12.04
CA GLN A 179 -0.17 -17.56 12.39
C GLN A 179 0.41 -18.98 12.50
N THR A 180 -0.36 -19.95 13.00
CA THR A 180 0.07 -21.36 13.09
C THR A 180 0.46 -21.92 11.72
N ILE A 181 -0.28 -21.57 10.67
CA ILE A 181 0.04 -21.97 9.29
C ILE A 181 1.27 -21.21 8.78
N ALA A 182 1.34 -19.90 9.03
CA ALA A 182 2.51 -19.10 8.62
C ALA A 182 3.81 -19.63 9.24
N ASP A 183 3.79 -19.95 10.54
CA ASP A 183 4.94 -20.50 11.26
C ASP A 183 5.36 -21.87 10.70
N GLU A 184 4.39 -22.71 10.33
CA GLU A 184 4.67 -24.01 9.72
C GLU A 184 5.29 -23.89 8.32
N ILE A 185 4.82 -22.93 7.51
CA ILE A 185 5.40 -22.60 6.20
C ILE A 185 6.87 -22.13 6.37
N VAL A 186 7.15 -21.29 7.37
CA VAL A 186 8.53 -20.88 7.71
C VAL A 186 9.36 -22.09 8.15
N ARG A 187 8.80 -22.95 9.03
CA ARG A 187 9.47 -24.16 9.53
C ARG A 187 9.83 -25.12 8.40
N HIS A 188 8.99 -25.21 7.37
CA HIS A 188 9.26 -26.01 6.18
C HIS A 188 10.36 -25.42 5.27
N GLY A 189 10.69 -24.13 5.44
CA GLY A 189 11.80 -23.46 4.77
C GLY A 189 11.40 -22.31 3.85
N HIS A 190 10.10 -22.07 3.66
CA HIS A 190 9.62 -21.01 2.78
C HIS A 190 9.65 -19.64 3.49
N ARG A 191 10.52 -18.73 3.02
CA ARG A 191 10.76 -17.42 3.66
C ARG A 191 9.85 -16.27 3.20
N GLY A 192 9.01 -16.51 2.20
CA GLY A 192 8.15 -15.50 1.59
C GLY A 192 6.80 -15.31 2.27
N VAL A 193 6.59 -15.79 3.49
CA VAL A 193 5.29 -15.76 4.17
C VAL A 193 5.18 -14.63 5.20
N SER A 194 4.01 -14.02 5.31
CA SER A 194 3.63 -13.09 6.37
C SER A 194 2.23 -13.43 6.90
N TYR A 195 1.95 -13.05 8.14
CA TYR A 195 0.64 -13.17 8.76
C TYR A 195 -0.02 -11.79 8.86
N GLN A 196 -1.28 -11.69 8.47
CA GLN A 196 -2.10 -10.50 8.55
C GLN A 196 -3.42 -10.82 9.26
N PRO A 197 -3.56 -10.52 10.56
CA PRO A 197 -4.78 -10.84 11.32
C PRO A 197 -6.00 -10.05 10.85
N ARG A 198 -5.79 -8.86 10.27
CA ARG A 198 -6.86 -7.98 9.79
C ARG A 198 -7.17 -8.27 8.34
N LEU A 199 -8.26 -8.99 8.10
CA LEU A 199 -8.68 -9.35 6.74
C LEU A 199 -8.82 -8.13 5.82
N ASP A 200 -9.34 -7.02 6.34
CA ASP A 200 -9.52 -5.74 5.64
C ASP A 200 -8.21 -5.04 5.25
N TRP A 201 -7.05 -5.58 5.64
CA TRP A 201 -5.72 -5.07 5.29
C TRP A 201 -4.97 -5.95 4.30
N VAL A 202 -5.46 -7.15 4.01
CA VAL A 202 -4.72 -8.16 3.21
C VAL A 202 -4.49 -7.70 1.78
N HIS A 203 -5.48 -7.06 1.16
CA HIS A 203 -5.33 -6.47 -0.16
C HIS A 203 -4.27 -5.37 -0.18
N ARG A 204 -4.05 -4.68 0.94
CA ARG A 204 -3.03 -3.63 1.08
C ARG A 204 -1.63 -4.21 1.08
N ASP A 205 -1.43 -5.27 1.87
CA ASP A 205 -0.15 -5.97 1.95
C ASP A 205 0.24 -6.55 0.59
N VAL A 206 -0.69 -7.24 -0.07
CA VAL A 206 -0.46 -7.82 -1.41
C VAL A 206 -0.29 -6.73 -2.46
N GLY A 207 -1.12 -5.68 -2.44
CA GLY A 207 -0.99 -4.56 -3.37
C GLY A 207 0.34 -3.81 -3.24
N ASN A 208 0.88 -3.66 -2.04
CA ASN A 208 2.17 -2.99 -1.82
C ASN A 208 3.37 -3.77 -2.37
N MET A 209 3.30 -5.10 -2.42
CA MET A 209 4.39 -5.95 -2.93
C MET A 209 4.32 -6.24 -4.44
N LEU A 210 3.25 -5.78 -5.11
CA LEU A 210 3.03 -6.00 -6.54
C LEU A 210 4.19 -5.46 -7.39
N SER A 211 4.49 -6.18 -8.46
CA SER A 211 5.45 -5.78 -9.50
C SER A 211 4.99 -6.28 -10.86
N SER A 212 5.46 -5.62 -11.93
CA SER A 212 5.06 -5.98 -13.29
C SER A 212 5.43 -7.43 -13.63
N GLY A 213 4.43 -8.19 -14.08
CA GLY A 213 4.51 -9.61 -14.41
C GLY A 213 3.97 -10.54 -13.32
N ASP A 214 3.44 -10.01 -12.22
CA ASP A 214 2.92 -10.80 -11.11
C ASP A 214 1.55 -11.43 -11.42
N LEU A 215 1.34 -12.61 -10.85
CA LEU A 215 0.05 -13.26 -10.67
C LEU A 215 -0.31 -13.21 -9.19
N VAL A 216 -1.51 -12.74 -8.86
CA VAL A 216 -2.06 -12.77 -7.51
C VAL A 216 -3.18 -13.80 -7.44
N LEU A 217 -3.15 -14.59 -6.37
CA LEU A 217 -3.99 -15.76 -6.19
C LEU A 217 -4.70 -15.65 -4.84
N SER A 218 -6.03 -15.57 -4.86
CA SER A 218 -6.86 -15.64 -3.66
C SER A 218 -7.27 -17.08 -3.42
N LEU A 219 -6.91 -17.62 -2.25
CA LEU A 219 -7.19 -19.00 -1.87
C LEU A 219 -7.99 -19.03 -0.55
N GLY A 220 -9.08 -19.78 -0.52
CA GLY A 220 -9.83 -20.02 0.71
C GLY A 220 -11.34 -20.11 0.48
N ALA A 221 -12.07 -20.51 1.53
CA ALA A 221 -13.49 -20.76 1.44
C ALA A 221 -14.39 -19.64 1.99
N GLY A 222 -13.81 -18.69 2.75
CA GLY A 222 -14.52 -17.52 3.28
C GLY A 222 -14.58 -16.35 2.29
N ASN A 223 -14.41 -15.15 2.84
CA ASN A 223 -14.58 -13.86 2.16
C ASN A 223 -13.27 -13.23 1.64
N ILE A 224 -12.17 -13.99 1.60
CA ILE A 224 -10.90 -13.53 1.02
C ILE A 224 -11.02 -13.00 -0.43
N HIS A 225 -11.93 -13.58 -1.22
CA HIS A 225 -12.21 -13.14 -2.59
C HIS A 225 -12.71 -11.68 -2.70
N GLU A 226 -13.32 -11.16 -1.64
CA GLU A 226 -13.73 -9.74 -1.57
C GLU A 226 -12.49 -8.84 -1.53
N GLN A 227 -11.42 -9.26 -0.83
CA GLN A 227 -10.17 -8.53 -0.77
C GLN A 227 -9.46 -8.52 -2.13
N LEU A 228 -9.50 -9.64 -2.87
CA LEU A 228 -9.01 -9.68 -4.25
C LEU A 228 -9.81 -8.73 -5.16
N SER A 229 -11.12 -8.63 -4.94
CA SER A 229 -11.99 -7.75 -5.72
C SER A 229 -11.71 -6.27 -5.45
N ILE A 230 -11.41 -5.90 -4.21
CA ILE A 230 -10.94 -4.54 -3.84
C ILE A 230 -9.62 -4.25 -4.57
N LEU A 231 -8.65 -5.17 -4.51
CA LEU A 231 -7.36 -5.00 -5.18
C LEU A 231 -7.52 -4.86 -6.70
N ALA A 232 -8.42 -5.64 -7.31
CA ALA A 232 -8.74 -5.55 -8.73
C ALA A 232 -9.31 -4.18 -9.11
N ALA A 233 -10.24 -3.65 -8.31
CA ALA A 233 -10.82 -2.33 -8.53
C ALA A 233 -9.76 -1.21 -8.42
N ASP A 234 -8.90 -1.28 -7.41
CA ASP A 234 -7.81 -0.32 -7.24
C ASP A 234 -6.76 -0.44 -8.37
N LEU A 235 -6.50 -1.65 -8.89
CA LEU A 235 -5.62 -1.84 -10.05
C LEU A 235 -6.15 -1.17 -11.33
N VAL A 236 -7.48 -1.17 -11.55
CA VAL A 236 -8.08 -0.45 -12.70
C VAL A 236 -7.73 1.04 -12.64
N ILE A 237 -7.83 1.64 -11.44
CA ILE A 237 -7.48 3.05 -11.24
C ILE A 237 -5.96 3.25 -11.37
N ALA A 238 -5.16 2.38 -10.77
CA ALA A 238 -3.70 2.48 -10.80
C ALA A 238 -3.13 2.38 -12.23
N GLU A 239 -3.68 1.55 -13.11
CA GLU A 239 -3.24 1.49 -14.50
C GLU A 239 -3.63 2.74 -15.28
N LYS A 240 -4.83 3.31 -15.06
CA LYS A 240 -5.20 4.62 -15.64
C LYS A 240 -4.24 5.71 -15.18
N LEU A 241 -3.92 5.76 -13.89
CA LEU A 241 -2.93 6.68 -13.32
C LEU A 241 -1.55 6.48 -13.95
N LYS A 242 -1.13 5.22 -14.17
CA LYS A 242 0.16 4.90 -14.79
C LYS A 242 0.22 5.39 -16.23
N THR A 243 -0.87 5.28 -16.99
CA THR A 243 -0.97 5.84 -18.34
C THR A 243 -0.80 7.35 -18.34
N ILE A 244 -1.45 8.06 -17.40
CA ILE A 244 -1.35 9.53 -17.27
C ILE A 244 0.08 9.99 -16.97
N VAL A 245 0.77 9.34 -16.03
CA VAL A 245 2.13 9.74 -15.66
C VAL A 245 3.22 9.21 -16.61
N GLY A 246 2.83 8.38 -17.58
CA GLY A 246 3.72 7.81 -18.58
C GLY A 246 4.75 6.83 -18.01
N GLU A 247 5.72 6.45 -18.84
CA GLU A 247 6.76 5.48 -18.47
C GLU A 247 7.69 5.99 -17.36
N GLU A 248 8.05 7.29 -17.41
CA GLU A 248 8.98 7.92 -16.47
C GLU A 248 8.36 8.19 -15.09
N GLY A 249 7.03 8.32 -15.02
CA GLY A 249 6.30 8.45 -13.77
C GLY A 249 6.18 7.13 -13.02
N ASP A 250 5.83 7.17 -11.74
CA ASP A 250 5.65 5.96 -10.94
C ASP A 250 4.28 5.90 -10.27
N VAL A 251 3.73 4.69 -10.16
CA VAL A 251 2.45 4.41 -9.49
C VAL A 251 2.60 3.16 -8.64
N ARG A 252 2.34 3.28 -7.34
CA ARG A 252 2.38 2.18 -6.37
C ARG A 252 1.09 2.14 -5.57
N LEU A 253 0.61 0.94 -5.30
CA LEU A 253 -0.54 0.72 -4.43
C LEU A 253 -0.10 0.62 -2.96
N TYR A 254 -0.91 1.19 -2.07
CA TYR A 254 -0.77 1.10 -0.61
C TYR A 254 0.65 1.37 -0.09
N GLU A 255 1.34 2.36 -0.67
CA GLU A 255 2.74 2.66 -0.31
C GLU A 255 2.82 3.26 1.10
N PRO A 256 3.59 2.66 2.03
CA PRO A 256 3.71 3.17 3.39
C PRO A 256 4.30 4.59 3.42
N LEU A 257 3.53 5.55 3.91
CA LEU A 257 3.97 6.94 4.01
C LEU A 257 5.08 7.14 5.05
N SER A 258 5.28 6.19 5.96
CA SER A 258 6.47 6.12 6.81
C SER A 258 7.80 6.07 6.03
N LYS A 259 7.82 5.65 4.77
CA LYS A 259 9.00 5.75 3.88
C LYS A 259 9.22 7.16 3.33
N HIS A 260 8.18 8.00 3.35
CA HIS A 260 8.12 9.30 2.68
C HIS A 260 7.95 10.48 3.65
N THR A 261 7.88 10.22 4.96
CA THR A 261 7.92 11.23 6.03
C THR A 261 9.25 11.21 6.76
N THR A 262 9.72 12.38 7.17
CA THR A 262 10.98 12.50 7.95
C THR A 262 10.86 11.93 9.36
N LEU A 263 9.65 11.95 9.93
CA LEU A 263 9.31 11.29 11.20
C LEU A 263 9.35 9.75 11.09
N ARG A 264 9.29 9.23 9.86
CA ARG A 264 9.17 7.80 9.54
C ARG A 264 7.98 7.13 10.20
N VAL A 265 6.85 7.82 10.15
CA VAL A 265 5.54 7.39 10.65
C VAL A 265 4.51 7.67 9.57
N GLY A 266 3.56 6.77 9.41
CA GLY A 266 2.48 6.92 8.43
C GLY A 266 2.04 5.61 7.82
N GLY A 267 0.72 5.40 7.79
CA GLY A 267 0.07 4.30 7.09
C GLY A 267 0.17 4.40 5.56
N PRO A 268 -0.54 3.53 4.84
CA PRO A 268 -0.44 3.43 3.38
C PRO A 268 -1.11 4.60 2.64
N ALA A 269 -0.48 5.10 1.58
CA ALA A 269 -1.18 5.86 0.55
C ALA A 269 -1.88 4.88 -0.41
N GLN A 270 -3.20 4.97 -0.57
CA GLN A 270 -3.96 4.06 -1.44
C GLN A 270 -3.37 4.03 -2.85
N PHE A 271 -3.22 5.21 -3.48
CA PHE A 271 -2.46 5.38 -4.73
C PHE A 271 -1.31 6.36 -4.50
N TRP A 272 -0.07 5.88 -4.53
CA TRP A 272 1.11 6.74 -4.54
C TRP A 272 1.52 7.03 -5.97
N VAL A 273 1.64 8.31 -6.33
CA VAL A 273 1.89 8.74 -7.71
C VAL A 273 3.03 9.75 -7.78
N GLU A 274 4.02 9.51 -8.63
CA GLU A 274 5.16 10.40 -8.87
C GLU A 274 5.17 10.87 -10.34
N PRO A 275 4.55 12.02 -10.68
CA PRO A 275 4.69 12.61 -12.01
C PRO A 275 6.07 13.26 -12.16
N ARG A 276 6.60 13.27 -13.40
CA ARG A 276 7.91 13.86 -13.74
C ARG A 276 7.84 15.24 -14.41
N ASN A 277 6.66 15.64 -14.89
CA ASN A 277 6.47 16.91 -15.60
C ASN A 277 5.13 17.56 -15.27
N GLU A 278 5.00 18.84 -15.62
CA GLU A 278 3.79 19.63 -15.35
C GLU A 278 2.56 19.09 -16.06
N THR A 279 2.70 18.62 -17.30
CA THR A 279 1.58 18.07 -18.10
C THR A 279 0.95 16.87 -17.41
N ALA A 280 1.76 15.91 -16.96
CA ALA A 280 1.30 14.73 -16.24
C ALA A 280 0.59 15.11 -14.92
N LEU A 281 1.11 16.09 -14.17
CA LEU A 281 0.46 16.58 -12.95
C LEU A 281 -0.88 17.26 -13.27
N SER A 282 -0.94 18.06 -14.33
CA SER A 282 -2.15 18.73 -14.82
C SER A 282 -3.25 17.73 -15.21
N GLU A 283 -2.91 16.69 -15.97
CA GLU A 283 -3.82 15.61 -16.35
C GLU A 283 -4.25 14.77 -15.14
N LEU A 284 -3.33 14.49 -14.22
CA LEU A 284 -3.62 13.78 -12.97
C LEU A 284 -4.66 14.54 -12.13
N ILE A 285 -4.54 15.86 -12.00
CA ILE A 285 -5.51 16.70 -11.28
C ILE A 285 -6.89 16.60 -11.94
N ARG A 286 -6.96 16.68 -13.27
CA ARG A 286 -8.24 16.55 -14.01
C ARG A 286 -8.85 15.17 -13.81
N PHE A 287 -8.07 14.11 -13.93
CA PHE A 287 -8.52 12.74 -13.72
C PHE A 287 -9.06 12.53 -12.30
N CYS A 288 -8.34 12.98 -11.28
CA CYS A 288 -8.80 12.84 -9.89
C CYS A 288 -10.12 13.59 -9.66
N ARG A 289 -10.28 14.78 -10.23
CA ARG A 289 -11.53 15.53 -10.16
C ARG A 289 -12.68 14.78 -10.83
N ASP A 290 -12.47 14.30 -12.05
CA ASP A 290 -13.53 13.69 -12.87
C ASP A 290 -13.98 12.35 -12.28
N GLU A 291 -13.07 11.58 -11.69
CA GLU A 291 -13.36 10.32 -10.97
C GLU A 291 -13.71 10.55 -9.49
N SER A 292 -13.82 11.81 -9.03
CA SER A 292 -14.10 12.19 -7.64
C SER A 292 -13.14 11.55 -6.61
N LEU A 293 -11.88 11.36 -6.99
CA LEU A 293 -10.83 10.85 -6.14
C LEU A 293 -10.21 11.98 -5.30
N PRO A 294 -10.14 11.86 -3.97
CA PRO A 294 -9.38 12.79 -3.14
C PRO A 294 -7.91 12.83 -3.58
N LEU A 295 -7.37 14.04 -3.73
CA LEU A 295 -5.98 14.27 -4.10
C LEU A 295 -5.24 14.97 -2.96
N PHE A 296 -4.15 14.37 -2.49
CA PHE A 296 -3.28 14.92 -1.47
C PHE A 296 -1.85 15.07 -2.01
N VAL A 297 -1.29 16.27 -1.92
CA VAL A 297 0.09 16.52 -2.39
C VAL A 297 1.06 16.47 -1.22
N ILE A 298 2.14 15.72 -1.40
CA ILE A 298 3.23 15.63 -0.43
C ILE A 298 4.56 15.99 -1.08
N GLY A 299 5.37 16.78 -0.37
CA GLY A 299 6.77 17.00 -0.69
C GLY A 299 7.65 15.93 -0.04
N ARG A 300 8.46 16.36 0.93
CA ARG A 300 9.35 15.45 1.71
C ARG A 300 8.73 14.91 3.01
N GLY A 301 7.46 15.22 3.27
CA GLY A 301 6.80 14.87 4.53
C GLY A 301 7.56 15.37 5.77
N SER A 302 8.20 16.54 5.69
CA SER A 302 9.00 17.09 6.79
C SER A 302 8.19 17.81 7.86
N ASN A 303 6.91 18.06 7.61
CA ASN A 303 5.96 18.67 8.54
C ASN A 303 4.65 17.85 8.64
N LEU A 304 4.71 16.54 8.39
CA LEU A 304 3.53 15.66 8.39
C LEU A 304 3.62 14.60 9.50
N LEU A 305 2.50 14.40 10.19
CA LEU A 305 2.20 13.23 11.00
C LEU A 305 1.01 12.50 10.35
N VAL A 306 1.31 11.50 9.54
CA VAL A 306 0.29 10.70 8.85
C VAL A 306 -0.21 9.62 9.81
N ARG A 307 -1.52 9.44 9.92
CA ARG A 307 -2.14 8.40 10.75
C ARG A 307 -1.86 6.99 10.23
N ASP A 308 -2.01 6.00 11.11
CA ASP A 308 -1.67 4.61 10.83
C ASP A 308 -2.59 3.96 9.78
N GLY A 309 -3.84 4.41 9.62
CA GLY A 309 -4.73 3.98 8.54
C GLY A 309 -4.35 4.54 7.17
N GLY A 310 -3.47 5.54 7.12
CA GLY A 310 -2.93 6.11 5.88
C GLY A 310 -3.83 7.16 5.24
N ILE A 311 -3.71 7.33 3.92
CA ILE A 311 -4.45 8.33 3.14
C ILE A 311 -5.17 7.62 1.99
N ARG A 312 -6.50 7.76 1.94
CA ARG A 312 -7.33 7.29 0.82
C ARG A 312 -7.23 8.24 -0.38
N GLY A 313 -7.47 7.70 -1.56
CA GLY A 313 -7.33 8.42 -2.82
C GLY A 313 -5.87 8.54 -3.26
N VAL A 314 -5.59 9.57 -4.04
CA VAL A 314 -4.29 9.77 -4.68
C VAL A 314 -3.40 10.63 -3.81
N VAL A 315 -2.25 10.09 -3.42
CA VAL A 315 -1.15 10.85 -2.83
C VAL A 315 -0.10 11.08 -3.90
N VAL A 316 0.04 12.35 -4.31
CA VAL A 316 0.97 12.75 -5.36
C VAL A 316 2.23 13.39 -4.77
N ARG A 317 3.38 12.97 -5.29
CA ARG A 317 4.68 13.57 -5.02
C ARG A 317 5.33 14.04 -6.32
N PRO A 318 5.17 15.32 -6.69
CA PRO A 318 5.88 15.91 -7.83
C PRO A 318 7.38 15.89 -7.57
N CYS A 319 8.13 15.07 -8.31
CA CYS A 319 9.58 14.93 -8.14
C CYS A 319 10.24 14.40 -9.42
N GLY A 320 11.54 14.67 -9.59
CA GLY A 320 12.25 14.43 -10.85
C GLY A 320 11.78 15.35 -11.99
N GLY A 321 12.43 15.23 -13.14
CA GLY A 321 12.12 16.01 -14.34
C GLY A 321 11.97 17.51 -14.06
N ASP A 322 10.85 18.10 -14.45
CA ASP A 322 10.55 19.53 -14.26
C ASP A 322 10.56 19.94 -12.78
N PHE A 323 10.19 19.03 -11.88
CA PHE A 323 10.00 19.34 -10.47
C PHE A 323 11.30 19.41 -9.67
N ASP A 324 12.39 18.78 -10.14
CA ASP A 324 13.71 18.87 -9.50
C ASP A 324 14.64 19.84 -10.22
N ARG A 325 14.21 20.41 -11.35
CA ARG A 325 14.99 21.34 -12.16
C ARG A 325 15.26 22.64 -11.41
N ILE A 326 16.49 23.13 -11.53
CA ILE A 326 16.93 24.43 -11.01
C ILE A 326 17.65 25.15 -12.16
N ASP A 327 17.11 26.30 -12.56
CA ASP A 327 17.70 27.18 -13.57
C ASP A 327 18.12 28.49 -12.90
N VAL A 328 19.27 29.03 -13.30
CA VAL A 328 19.79 30.31 -12.83
C VAL A 328 19.85 31.28 -14.00
N ASP A 329 19.29 32.47 -13.80
CA ASP A 329 19.27 33.57 -14.76
C ASP A 329 19.51 34.89 -14.00
N ASP A 330 20.61 35.57 -14.30
CA ASP A 330 21.10 36.72 -13.53
C ASP A 330 21.15 36.49 -12.00
N ASN A 331 20.34 37.23 -11.23
CA ASN A 331 20.21 37.11 -9.78
C ASN A 331 18.96 36.32 -9.36
N GLU A 332 18.36 35.59 -10.30
CA GLU A 332 17.16 34.80 -10.10
C GLU A 332 17.44 33.30 -10.24
N ILE A 333 16.82 32.52 -9.36
CA ILE A 333 16.88 31.07 -9.37
C ILE A 333 15.46 30.54 -9.49
N THR A 334 15.13 29.89 -10.60
CA THR A 334 13.86 29.20 -10.78
C THR A 334 14.04 27.73 -10.39
N ALA A 335 13.28 27.27 -9.40
CA ALA A 335 13.35 25.89 -8.91
C ALA A 335 11.97 25.23 -8.93
N GLY A 336 11.92 23.99 -9.42
CA GLY A 336 10.74 23.14 -9.33
C GLY A 336 10.41 22.77 -7.88
N VAL A 337 9.15 22.40 -7.61
CA VAL A 337 8.67 22.14 -6.24
C VAL A 337 9.27 20.91 -5.55
N GLY A 338 9.85 19.99 -6.31
CA GLY A 338 10.55 18.79 -5.82
C GLY A 338 11.99 19.07 -5.37
N ALA A 339 12.62 20.13 -5.91
CA ALA A 339 13.97 20.56 -5.55
C ALA A 339 14.07 20.86 -4.04
N LYS A 340 15.17 20.43 -3.41
CA LYS A 340 15.39 20.67 -1.99
C LYS A 340 15.77 22.13 -1.75
N LEU A 341 15.29 22.71 -0.65
CA LEU A 341 15.65 24.07 -0.25
C LEU A 341 17.17 24.27 -0.15
N LYS A 342 17.89 23.25 0.36
CA LYS A 342 19.36 23.25 0.36
C LYS A 342 19.97 23.32 -1.05
N GLU A 343 19.37 22.68 -2.05
CA GLU A 343 19.88 22.68 -3.42
C GLU A 343 19.76 24.08 -4.04
N VAL A 344 18.68 24.81 -3.73
CA VAL A 344 18.53 26.23 -4.09
C VAL A 344 19.63 27.09 -3.46
N ALA A 345 19.91 26.90 -2.16
CA ALA A 345 20.99 27.62 -1.48
C ALA A 345 22.37 27.35 -2.11
N TYR A 346 22.64 26.09 -2.48
CA TYR A 346 23.90 25.73 -3.14
C TYR A 346 23.99 26.23 -4.58
N ALA A 347 22.88 26.29 -5.32
CA ALA A 347 22.84 26.94 -6.63
C ALA A 347 23.16 28.44 -6.51
N GLY A 348 22.61 29.11 -5.50
CA GLY A 348 22.96 30.51 -5.21
C GLY A 348 24.45 30.69 -4.93
N LYS A 349 25.04 29.84 -4.09
CA LYS A 349 26.49 29.84 -3.85
C LYS A 349 27.30 29.64 -5.13
N ALA A 350 26.92 28.68 -5.98
CA ALA A 350 27.65 28.37 -7.21
C ALA A 350 27.64 29.54 -8.20
N SER A 351 26.58 30.34 -8.19
CA SER A 351 26.38 31.47 -9.10
C SER A 351 26.66 32.85 -8.47
N GLY A 352 27.20 32.91 -7.25
CA GLY A 352 27.49 34.19 -6.59
C GLY A 352 26.26 34.98 -6.14
N ILE A 353 25.14 34.29 -5.91
CA ILE A 353 23.86 34.85 -5.47
C ILE A 353 23.69 34.57 -3.97
N GLY A 354 23.80 35.61 -3.16
CA GLY A 354 23.54 35.60 -1.72
C GLY A 354 22.07 35.87 -1.37
N GLY A 355 21.73 35.68 -0.09
CA GLY A 355 20.39 35.91 0.47
C GLY A 355 19.47 34.69 0.50
N LEU A 356 19.98 33.51 0.11
CA LEU A 356 19.25 32.24 0.09
C LEU A 356 19.86 31.18 1.02
N GLU A 357 20.89 31.53 1.79
CA GLU A 357 21.69 30.62 2.63
C GLU A 357 20.87 30.01 3.78
N TRP A 358 19.87 30.74 4.27
CA TRP A 358 18.95 30.30 5.32
C TRP A 358 18.15 29.04 4.93
N MET A 359 17.98 28.79 3.63
CA MET A 359 17.26 27.62 3.10
C MET A 359 17.99 26.30 3.36
N GLU A 360 19.31 26.33 3.55
CA GLU A 360 20.13 25.17 3.91
C GLU A 360 19.61 24.52 5.20
N GLY A 361 19.26 25.36 6.18
CA GLY A 361 18.83 24.95 7.51
C GLY A 361 17.43 24.33 7.56
N ILE A 362 16.67 24.28 6.46
CA ILE A 362 15.30 23.78 6.44
C ILE A 362 15.21 22.40 5.80
N PRO A 363 14.74 21.37 6.53
CA PRO A 363 14.43 20.08 5.91
C PRO A 363 13.18 20.22 5.05
N GLY A 364 13.32 20.22 3.73
CA GLY A 364 12.16 20.35 2.86
C GLY A 364 12.51 20.47 1.39
N ALA A 365 11.46 20.46 0.58
CA ALA A 365 11.50 20.83 -0.82
C ALA A 365 10.78 22.17 -1.02
N VAL A 366 11.04 22.84 -2.13
CA VAL A 366 10.47 24.15 -2.49
C VAL A 366 8.95 24.18 -2.32
N GLY A 367 8.23 23.14 -2.77
CA GLY A 367 6.77 23.07 -2.64
C GLY A 367 6.27 23.12 -1.19
N GLY A 368 6.93 22.39 -0.29
CA GLY A 368 6.64 22.45 1.14
C GLY A 368 7.02 23.81 1.74
N GLY A 369 8.14 24.38 1.29
CA GLY A 369 8.59 25.72 1.67
C GLY A 369 7.59 26.82 1.30
N LEU A 370 6.95 26.71 0.13
CA LEU A 370 5.89 27.60 -0.31
C LEU A 370 4.61 27.38 0.51
N ARG A 371 4.16 26.12 0.65
CA ARG A 371 2.91 25.79 1.36
C ARG A 371 2.88 26.25 2.80
N MET A 372 4.04 26.23 3.45
CA MET A 372 4.21 26.58 4.85
C MET A 372 4.75 27.99 5.07
N ASN A 373 5.03 28.78 4.01
CA ASN A 373 5.86 29.98 4.14
C ASN A 373 7.05 29.72 5.09
N ALA A 374 7.84 28.69 4.75
CA ALA A 374 8.93 28.22 5.58
C ALA A 374 9.94 29.34 5.85
N GLY A 375 10.62 29.25 6.98
CA GLY A 375 11.48 30.33 7.42
C GLY A 375 12.37 29.90 8.56
N ALA A 376 13.60 30.37 8.51
CA ALA A 376 14.63 30.10 9.49
C ALA A 376 15.52 31.35 9.57
N MET A 377 16.13 31.56 10.74
CA MET A 377 17.15 32.60 10.93
C MET A 377 16.69 34.03 10.60
N GLY A 378 15.40 34.31 10.81
CA GLY A 378 14.82 35.62 10.58
C GLY A 378 14.37 35.87 9.14
N ALA A 379 14.58 34.92 8.23
CA ALA A 379 14.12 34.99 6.84
C ALA A 379 12.94 34.04 6.56
N GLN A 380 12.15 34.35 5.53
CA GLN A 380 11.00 33.56 5.08
C GLN A 380 10.98 33.35 3.57
N THR A 381 10.34 32.27 3.10
CA THR A 381 10.29 31.89 1.68
C THR A 381 9.87 33.06 0.79
N PHE A 382 8.76 33.74 1.14
CA PHE A 382 8.19 34.78 0.29
C PHE A 382 8.91 36.13 0.36
N GLU A 383 9.98 36.28 1.15
CA GLU A 383 10.86 37.45 1.10
C GLU A 383 11.76 37.40 -0.14
N ASN A 384 12.07 36.20 -0.63
CA ASN A 384 12.88 36.00 -1.83
C ASN A 384 12.05 35.67 -3.08
N ILE A 385 10.76 35.37 -2.97
CA ILE A 385 9.94 35.01 -4.15
C ILE A 385 9.62 36.24 -5.00
N VAL A 386 9.85 36.12 -6.31
CA VAL A 386 9.40 37.11 -7.30
C VAL A 386 8.30 36.57 -8.20
N ARG A 387 8.25 35.25 -8.41
CA ARG A 387 7.26 34.60 -9.28
C ARG A 387 6.92 33.20 -8.78
N LEU A 388 5.65 32.83 -8.87
CA LEU A 388 5.12 31.51 -8.55
C LEU A 388 4.35 30.95 -9.74
N ARG A 389 4.68 29.72 -10.15
CA ARG A 389 3.90 28.95 -11.12
C ARG A 389 3.11 27.86 -10.39
N TYR A 390 1.82 27.75 -10.69
CA TYR A 390 0.94 26.78 -10.06
C TYR A 390 -0.16 26.28 -11.01
N LEU A 391 -0.76 25.13 -10.69
CA LEU A 391 -1.93 24.57 -11.33
C LEU A 391 -3.16 24.80 -10.43
N ASP A 392 -4.26 25.25 -11.00
CA ASP A 392 -5.52 25.38 -10.25
C ASP A 392 -6.21 24.02 -10.01
N VAL A 393 -7.33 24.03 -9.30
CA VAL A 393 -8.18 22.84 -9.05
C VAL A 393 -8.72 22.18 -10.32
N LYS A 394 -8.62 22.84 -11.48
CA LYS A 394 -9.00 22.30 -12.79
C LYS A 394 -7.80 21.81 -13.59
N GLY A 395 -6.60 21.89 -13.03
CA GLY A 395 -5.34 21.54 -13.68
C GLY A 395 -4.83 22.60 -14.65
N ASN A 396 -5.37 23.82 -14.66
CA ASN A 396 -4.90 24.86 -15.58
C ASN A 396 -3.69 25.60 -15.00
N PRO A 397 -2.69 25.94 -15.82
CA PRO A 397 -1.50 26.64 -15.36
C PRO A 397 -1.74 28.13 -15.17
N HIS A 398 -1.16 28.67 -14.11
CA HIS A 398 -1.19 30.07 -13.73
C HIS A 398 0.20 30.52 -13.29
N THR A 399 0.48 31.81 -13.45
CA THR A 399 1.71 32.44 -12.95
C THR A 399 1.34 33.74 -12.26
N LYS A 400 1.88 33.96 -11.07
CA LYS A 400 1.69 35.17 -10.29
C LYS A 400 3.02 35.77 -9.85
N SER A 401 3.11 37.09 -9.92
CA SER A 401 4.20 37.86 -9.32
C SER A 401 4.02 37.97 -7.81
N ARG A 402 5.08 38.39 -7.10
CA ARG A 402 5.07 38.54 -5.63
C ARG A 402 3.94 39.42 -5.10
N ASP A 403 3.59 40.49 -5.79
CA ASP A 403 2.62 41.48 -5.34
C ASP A 403 1.17 40.95 -5.40
N GLU A 404 0.94 39.88 -6.17
CA GLU A 404 -0.36 39.22 -6.32
C GLU A 404 -0.61 38.10 -5.30
N LEU A 405 0.33 37.88 -4.37
CA LEU A 405 0.31 36.78 -3.40
C LEU A 405 -0.08 37.29 -2.00
N ASP A 406 -1.23 36.83 -1.49
CA ASP A 406 -1.58 36.94 -0.06
C ASP A 406 -0.80 35.88 0.72
N VAL A 407 0.17 36.31 1.54
CA VAL A 407 1.05 35.44 2.33
C VAL A 407 0.84 35.71 3.81
N ARG A 408 0.67 34.64 4.59
CA ARG A 408 0.45 34.71 6.04
C ARG A 408 1.58 34.03 6.79
N TYR A 409 1.67 34.30 8.09
CA TYR A 409 2.65 33.61 8.93
C TYR A 409 2.37 32.11 8.95
N ARG A 410 3.37 31.32 8.52
CA ARG A 410 3.31 29.85 8.43
C ARG A 410 2.16 29.29 7.58
N ASN A 411 1.57 30.11 6.71
CA ASN A 411 0.40 29.74 5.93
C ASN A 411 0.39 30.48 4.58
N PHE A 412 0.02 29.78 3.53
CA PHE A 412 -0.15 30.38 2.21
C PHE A 412 -1.49 29.94 1.58
N PRO A 413 -2.53 30.78 1.65
CA PRO A 413 -3.90 30.43 1.26
C PRO A 413 -4.05 29.89 -0.16
N LEU A 414 -3.27 30.41 -1.12
CA LEU A 414 -3.36 29.98 -2.52
C LEU A 414 -3.09 28.47 -2.67
N LEU A 415 -2.13 27.92 -1.93
CA LEU A 415 -1.77 26.51 -1.98
C LEU A 415 -2.56 25.62 -1.01
N GLU A 416 -3.62 26.16 -0.38
CA GLU A 416 -4.60 25.32 0.31
C GLU A 416 -5.51 24.59 -0.68
N ARG A 417 -5.69 25.17 -1.88
CA ARG A 417 -6.56 24.62 -2.93
C ARG A 417 -5.83 24.33 -4.24
N ASN A 418 -4.72 25.01 -4.50
CA ASN A 418 -3.99 24.90 -5.75
C ASN A 418 -2.63 24.22 -5.56
N PHE A 419 -1.98 23.85 -6.66
CA PHE A 419 -0.80 23.00 -6.66
C PHE A 419 0.40 23.74 -7.25
N ALA A 420 1.41 24.04 -6.44
CA ALA A 420 2.62 24.70 -6.93
C ALA A 420 3.40 23.79 -7.89
N VAL A 421 4.01 24.37 -8.92
CA VAL A 421 4.88 23.69 -9.90
C VAL A 421 6.33 24.15 -9.77
N SER A 422 6.55 25.46 -9.73
CA SER A 422 7.88 26.05 -9.56
C SER A 422 7.80 27.44 -8.95
N ALA A 423 8.92 27.91 -8.43
CA ALA A 423 9.07 29.24 -7.85
C ALA A 423 10.38 29.87 -8.33
N THR A 424 10.34 31.17 -8.62
CA THR A 424 11.52 31.98 -8.90
C THR A 424 11.88 32.80 -7.67
N PHE A 425 13.09 32.61 -7.20
CA PHE A 425 13.69 33.30 -6.06
C PHE A 425 14.67 34.36 -6.57
N ARG A 426 14.67 35.55 -5.96
CA ARG A 426 15.65 36.60 -6.20
C ARG A 426 16.57 36.74 -5.00
N GLY A 427 17.86 36.67 -5.27
CA GLY A 427 18.92 37.01 -4.31
C GLY A 427 19.60 38.31 -4.69
N HIS A 428 20.84 38.47 -4.23
CA HIS A 428 21.71 39.59 -4.60
C HIS A 428 23.10 39.09 -4.91
N ALA A 429 23.81 39.75 -5.82
CA ALA A 429 25.21 39.46 -6.06
C ALA A 429 26.01 39.64 -4.76
N ALA A 430 26.76 38.60 -4.37
CA ALA A 430 27.58 38.62 -3.17
C ALA A 430 28.90 37.85 -3.38
N PRO A 431 30.00 38.26 -2.73
CA PRO A 431 31.25 37.51 -2.75
C PRO A 431 31.04 36.09 -2.20
N ARG A 432 31.60 35.11 -2.90
CA ARG A 432 31.46 33.69 -2.54
C ARG A 432 31.83 33.38 -1.09
N GLU A 433 32.87 34.03 -0.57
CA GLU A 433 33.31 33.86 0.82
C GLU A 433 32.23 34.24 1.83
N GLN A 434 31.47 35.31 1.58
CA GLN A 434 30.38 35.75 2.45
C GLN A 434 29.21 34.75 2.43
N ILE A 435 28.89 34.21 1.25
CA ILE A 435 27.86 33.18 1.09
C ILE A 435 28.26 31.89 1.82
N GLU A 436 29.53 31.48 1.67
CA GLU A 436 30.06 30.30 2.35
C GLU A 436 30.03 30.44 3.88
N GLU A 437 30.33 31.62 4.39
CA GLU A 437 30.27 31.88 5.83
C GLU A 437 28.84 31.80 6.37
N ARG A 438 27.88 32.47 5.72
CA ARG A 438 26.45 32.39 6.10
C ARG A 438 25.89 30.98 6.03
N LEU A 439 26.33 30.17 5.05
CA LEU A 439 25.97 28.76 4.96
C LEU A 439 26.51 27.95 6.14
N ARG A 440 27.76 28.19 6.57
CA ARG A 440 28.35 27.53 7.74
C ARG A 440 27.62 27.92 9.02
N GLU A 441 27.33 29.20 9.21
CA GLU A 441 26.53 29.69 10.35
C GLU A 441 25.16 28.99 10.40
N SER A 442 24.51 28.85 9.25
CA SER A 442 23.22 28.19 9.12
C SER A 442 23.27 26.72 9.55
N GLN A 443 24.28 26.00 9.06
CA GLN A 443 24.54 24.60 9.39
C GLN A 443 24.83 24.39 10.88
N GLU A 444 25.71 25.22 11.44
CA GLU A 444 26.13 25.10 12.83
C GLU A 444 24.99 25.40 13.79
N LYS A 445 24.21 26.46 13.51
CA LYS A 445 23.03 26.80 14.30
C LYS A 445 22.01 25.67 14.31
N ARG A 446 21.77 25.02 13.17
CA ARG A 446 20.86 23.86 13.12
C ARG A 446 21.39 22.68 13.92
N ARG A 447 22.66 22.33 13.75
CA ARG A 447 23.31 21.19 14.43
C ARG A 447 23.26 21.32 15.95
N THR A 448 23.41 22.53 16.46
CA THR A 448 23.48 22.81 17.91
C THR A 448 22.10 23.00 18.55
N SER A 449 21.10 23.50 17.82
CA SER A 449 19.77 23.82 18.37
C SER A 449 18.69 22.77 18.14
N GLN A 450 18.87 21.84 17.21
CA GLN A 450 17.84 20.90 16.79
C GLN A 450 18.33 19.45 16.80
N PRO A 451 17.46 18.46 17.10
CA PRO A 451 17.84 17.06 17.06
C PRO A 451 18.12 16.59 15.63
N ILE A 452 19.16 15.77 15.47
CA ILE A 452 19.47 15.06 14.21
C ILE A 452 18.50 13.88 13.96
N ALA A 453 17.81 13.43 15.02
CA ALA A 453 16.89 12.31 14.98
C ALA A 453 15.65 12.55 14.08
N LYS A 454 14.98 11.45 13.70
CA LYS A 454 13.75 11.44 12.88
C LYS A 454 12.65 12.24 13.60
N SER A 455 12.27 13.38 13.04
CA SER A 455 11.27 14.30 13.59
C SER A 455 10.56 15.03 12.45
N ALA A 456 9.38 15.59 12.72
CA ALA A 456 8.60 16.40 11.77
C ALA A 456 8.84 17.92 11.96
N GLY A 457 9.97 18.33 12.54
CA GLY A 457 10.19 19.70 12.97
C GLY A 457 9.51 20.01 14.31
N CYS A 458 9.17 21.29 14.50
CA CYS A 458 8.45 21.74 15.69
C CYS A 458 7.03 21.16 15.69
N ILE A 459 6.64 20.55 16.81
CA ILE A 459 5.32 19.93 16.97
C ILE A 459 4.25 20.98 17.21
N PHE A 460 4.55 22.00 18.01
CA PHE A 460 3.63 23.06 18.38
C PHE A 460 4.07 24.41 17.83
N LYS A 461 3.10 25.26 17.53
CA LYS A 461 3.34 26.69 17.28
C LYS A 461 3.83 27.34 18.57
N ASN A 462 4.60 28.41 18.46
CA ASN A 462 4.91 29.24 19.62
C ASN A 462 3.64 29.94 20.13
N THR A 463 3.56 30.13 21.44
CA THR A 463 2.50 30.91 22.07
C THR A 463 2.93 32.37 22.21
N ASP A 464 1.98 33.27 22.43
CA ASP A 464 2.26 34.70 22.58
C ASP A 464 3.11 35.01 23.83
N SER A 465 3.05 34.16 24.86
CA SER A 465 3.71 34.39 26.14
C SER A 465 5.06 33.68 26.26
N ILE A 466 5.19 32.48 25.67
CA ILE A 466 6.39 31.66 25.80
C ILE A 466 6.60 30.78 24.55
N PRO A 467 7.84 30.65 24.06
CA PRO A 467 8.16 29.67 23.02
C PRO A 467 7.78 28.26 23.46
N ALA A 468 7.13 27.49 22.58
CA ALA A 468 6.59 26.17 22.95
C ALA A 468 7.67 25.20 23.43
N GLY A 469 8.87 25.26 22.83
CA GLY A 469 10.01 24.45 23.29
C GLY A 469 10.41 24.75 24.73
N LYS A 470 10.50 26.04 25.07
CA LYS A 470 10.84 26.48 26.44
C LYS A 470 9.76 26.07 27.44
N LEU A 471 8.48 26.16 27.05
CA LEU A 471 7.37 25.69 27.88
C LEU A 471 7.48 24.20 28.19
N VAL A 472 7.69 23.36 27.17
CA VAL A 472 7.83 21.90 27.35
C VAL A 472 9.05 21.56 28.20
N ASP A 473 10.15 22.30 28.04
CA ASP A 473 11.36 22.17 28.85
C ASP A 473 11.09 22.50 30.34
N GLU A 474 10.43 23.63 30.63
CA GLU A 474 10.08 24.06 31.99
C GLU A 474 9.06 23.13 32.66
N LEU A 475 8.20 22.48 31.89
CA LEU A 475 7.27 21.45 32.38
C LEU A 475 7.97 20.12 32.70
N GLY A 476 9.28 20.00 32.47
CA GLY A 476 10.05 18.80 32.76
C GLY A 476 9.71 17.62 31.84
N LEU A 477 9.15 17.88 30.65
CA LEU A 477 8.63 16.84 29.76
C LEU A 477 9.67 16.26 28.79
N LYS A 478 10.90 16.78 28.77
CA LYS A 478 12.01 16.17 28.01
C LYS A 478 12.17 14.69 28.36
N ASN A 479 12.45 13.87 27.35
CA ASN A 479 12.54 12.41 27.47
C ASN A 479 11.26 11.67 27.89
N SER A 480 10.12 12.36 28.08
CA SER A 480 8.83 11.68 28.22
C SER A 480 8.51 10.88 26.96
N CYS A 481 8.01 9.66 27.13
CA CYS A 481 7.70 8.74 26.03
C CYS A 481 6.30 8.15 26.13
N VAL A 482 5.78 7.76 24.96
CA VAL A 482 4.66 6.84 24.77
C VAL A 482 5.08 5.88 23.66
N GLY A 483 5.01 4.57 23.91
CA GLY A 483 5.52 3.56 22.97
C GLY A 483 6.97 3.86 22.57
N LYS A 484 7.21 4.13 21.29
CA LYS A 484 8.53 4.50 20.74
C LYS A 484 8.63 5.98 20.34
N ALA A 485 7.61 6.78 20.63
CA ALA A 485 7.64 8.24 20.49
C ALA A 485 8.20 8.88 21.77
N ARG A 486 9.10 9.86 21.63
CA ARG A 486 9.73 10.52 22.77
C ARG A 486 9.95 12.02 22.53
N VAL A 487 9.78 12.83 23.57
CA VAL A 487 10.18 14.25 23.55
C VAL A 487 11.70 14.35 23.54
N SER A 488 12.25 15.06 22.55
CA SER A 488 13.69 15.23 22.37
C SER A 488 14.34 15.85 23.60
N GLN A 489 15.49 15.30 23.99
CA GLN A 489 16.35 15.90 25.02
C GLN A 489 16.99 17.21 24.56
N VAL A 490 17.21 17.36 23.25
CA VAL A 490 17.86 18.53 22.66
C VAL A 490 16.90 19.73 22.68
N HIS A 491 15.63 19.53 22.31
CA HIS A 491 14.66 20.61 22.15
C HIS A 491 13.24 20.13 22.47
N GLY A 492 12.58 20.69 23.49
CA GLY A 492 11.26 20.21 23.97
C GLY A 492 10.13 20.26 22.94
N ASN A 493 10.23 21.14 21.94
CA ASN A 493 9.23 21.20 20.86
C ASN A 493 9.39 20.13 19.76
N PHE A 494 10.30 19.17 19.92
CA PHE A 494 10.51 18.09 18.95
C PHE A 494 10.14 16.76 19.58
N ILE A 495 9.29 15.99 18.89
CA ILE A 495 9.09 14.57 19.18
C ILE A 495 9.89 13.76 18.17
N VAL A 496 10.64 12.78 18.67
CA VAL A 496 11.49 11.90 17.89
C VAL A 496 10.93 10.48 17.85
N ASN A 497 11.18 9.81 16.72
CA ASN A 497 10.90 8.38 16.56
C ASN A 497 12.17 7.58 16.88
N ASP A 498 12.20 6.92 18.04
CA ASP A 498 13.32 6.07 18.48
C ASP A 498 13.38 4.71 17.76
N GLY A 499 12.50 4.50 16.77
CA GLY A 499 12.41 3.29 15.96
C GLY A 499 11.13 2.52 16.27
N GLY A 500 10.28 2.35 15.24
CA GLY A 500 9.03 1.59 15.36
C GLY A 500 7.87 2.35 16.00
N ALA A 501 7.97 3.67 16.18
CA ALA A 501 6.84 4.46 16.68
C ALA A 501 5.69 4.46 15.68
N THR A 502 4.46 4.36 16.21
CA THR A 502 3.23 4.49 15.44
C THR A 502 2.73 5.94 15.43
N ALA A 503 1.77 6.26 14.57
CA ALA A 503 1.10 7.55 14.63
C ALA A 503 0.29 7.67 15.92
N ALA A 504 -0.33 6.58 16.38
CA ALA A 504 -1.02 6.51 17.67
C ALA A 504 -0.10 6.93 18.84
N ASP A 505 1.12 6.39 18.93
CA ASP A 505 2.12 6.76 19.96
C ASP A 505 2.41 8.27 19.94
N MET A 506 2.61 8.82 18.75
CA MET A 506 2.93 10.23 18.54
C MET A 506 1.77 11.12 19.00
N LEU A 507 0.54 10.77 18.66
CA LEU A 507 -0.66 11.54 18.99
C LEU A 507 -0.97 11.49 20.49
N GLU A 508 -0.79 10.34 21.12
CA GLU A 508 -0.96 10.20 22.56
C GLU A 508 0.08 11.05 23.32
N LEU A 509 1.34 11.04 22.88
CA LEU A 509 2.37 11.90 23.47
C LEU A 509 2.05 13.39 23.27
N ILE A 510 1.59 13.78 22.08
CA ILE A 510 1.11 15.15 21.81
C ILE A 510 -0.02 15.51 22.78
N ALA A 511 -1.03 14.66 22.94
CA ALA A 511 -2.15 14.89 23.83
C ALA A 511 -1.71 15.06 25.29
N LYS A 512 -0.76 14.22 25.75
CA LYS A 512 -0.17 14.31 27.09
C LYS A 512 0.54 15.65 27.32
N ILE A 513 1.31 16.13 26.34
CA ILE A 513 1.99 17.44 26.44
C ILE A 513 0.96 18.58 26.53
N LYS A 514 -0.07 18.58 25.66
CA LYS A 514 -1.14 19.59 25.67
C LYS A 514 -1.87 19.60 27.01
N ALA A 515 -2.26 18.43 27.51
CA ALA A 515 -2.94 18.28 28.80
C ALA A 515 -2.09 18.81 29.97
N THR A 516 -0.78 18.53 29.96
CA THR A 516 0.14 18.99 31.01
C THR A 516 0.33 20.51 30.96
N ALA A 517 0.50 21.10 29.77
CA ALA A 517 0.62 22.54 29.59
C ALA A 517 -0.65 23.29 30.06
N ARG A 518 -1.83 22.76 29.72
CA ARG A 518 -3.11 23.29 30.19
C ARG A 518 -3.23 23.20 31.71
N ALA A 519 -2.94 22.04 32.29
CA ALA A 519 -3.13 21.80 33.72
C ALA A 519 -2.17 22.61 34.60
N GLN A 520 -0.89 22.73 34.22
CA GLN A 520 0.13 23.38 35.07
C GLN A 520 0.33 24.86 34.77
N ARG A 521 0.06 25.31 33.54
CA ARG A 521 0.36 26.68 33.10
C ARG A 521 -0.84 27.41 32.51
N GLY A 522 -2.00 26.74 32.35
CA GLY A 522 -3.19 27.34 31.75
C GLY A 522 -3.01 27.67 30.26
N ILE A 523 -2.01 27.09 29.60
CA ILE A 523 -1.65 27.40 28.21
C ILE A 523 -2.18 26.30 27.29
N GLU A 524 -2.99 26.71 26.31
CA GLU A 524 -3.41 25.85 25.19
C GLU A 524 -2.33 25.85 24.10
N LEU A 525 -1.77 24.67 23.83
CA LEU A 525 -0.83 24.50 22.71
C LEU A 525 -1.59 24.18 21.43
N GLU A 526 -1.18 24.77 20.31
CA GLU A 526 -1.64 24.40 18.96
C GLU A 526 -0.56 23.65 18.21
N THR A 527 -0.94 22.61 17.46
CA THR A 527 0.02 21.86 16.63
C THR A 527 0.42 22.66 15.39
N GLU A 528 1.72 22.71 15.11
CA GLU A 528 2.27 23.21 13.84
C GLU A 528 2.41 22.07 12.81
N VAL A 529 2.76 20.88 13.30
CA VAL A 529 2.77 19.65 12.50
C VAL A 529 1.38 19.38 11.92
N GLN A 530 1.33 19.06 10.63
CA GLN A 530 0.07 18.75 9.96
C GLN A 530 -0.28 17.28 10.19
N ILE A 531 -1.38 17.06 10.90
CA ILE A 531 -1.89 15.73 11.20
C ILE A 531 -2.90 15.35 10.12
N VAL A 532 -2.63 14.28 9.36
CA VAL A 532 -3.40 13.91 8.17
C VAL A 532 -3.68 12.41 8.12
N GLY A 533 -4.65 12.00 7.30
CA GLY A 533 -5.00 10.60 7.11
C GLY A 533 -6.03 10.07 8.11
N GLU A 534 -6.30 8.77 8.02
CA GLU A 534 -7.38 8.08 8.71
C GLU A 534 -6.87 7.21 9.87
N PRO A 535 -7.66 6.99 10.93
CA PRO A 535 -7.39 5.97 11.94
C PRO A 535 -7.22 4.56 11.33
N ALA A 536 -6.50 3.67 12.02
CA ALA A 536 -6.15 2.32 11.54
C ALA A 536 -7.31 1.32 11.46
#